data_AF-A0A8T0I3G9-F1
#
_entry.id   AF-A0A8T0I3G9-F1
#
_cell.length_a   1.000
_cell.length_b   1.000
_cell.length_c   1.000
_cell.angle_alpha   90.00
_cell.angle_beta   90.00
_cell.angle_gamma   90.00
#
_symmetry.space_group_name_H-M   'P 1'
#
loop_
_entity.id
_entity.type
_entity.pdbx_description
1 polymer ?
#
loop_
_entity_poly.entity_id
_entity_poly.type
_entity_poly.pdbx_seq_one_letter_code
_entity_poly.pdbx_strand_id
1 'polypeptide(L)'
;MEGFAQIDEYHHLQIAEKEAVQAVRDAEQDVVELLGHRAREEQCVVIMTPFSDIAQVKKDSLTPEVSKVETDYLSPYFPPGVKPRQHLTRPQMIVVRENCMQALKEKLVGRAAIIQARYEEETSTLARNRANFERDREGMTVAEEEEYEKATEQAVFRIRILEERHAYHEEQSLKRYAEMNEKLRADPRLHELYTTKE
;
A
#
# COMPACT_ATOMS: atom_id res chain seq x y z
N MET A 1 0.48 -4.67 80.23
CA MET A 1 -0.52 -4.17 79.27
C MET A 1 0.12 -3.76 77.94
N GLU A 2 1.36 -3.28 77.91
CA GLU A 2 2.04 -2.84 76.68
C GLU A 2 2.30 -3.96 75.64
N GLY A 3 2.58 -5.20 76.06
CA GLY A 3 2.85 -6.30 75.13
C GLY A 3 1.66 -6.77 74.29
N PHE A 4 0.43 -6.62 74.80
CA PHE A 4 -0.78 -6.96 74.02
C PHE A 4 -1.08 -5.89 72.96
N ALA A 5 -0.87 -4.61 73.29
CA ALA A 5 -1.02 -3.51 72.34
C ALA A 5 -0.01 -3.60 71.18
N GLN A 6 1.22 -4.05 71.45
CA GLN A 6 2.22 -4.28 70.41
C GLN A 6 1.87 -5.45 69.48
N ILE A 7 1.21 -6.48 69.99
CA ILE A 7 0.74 -7.61 69.18
C ILE A 7 -0.43 -7.19 68.28
N ASP A 8 -1.37 -6.39 68.80
CA ASP A 8 -2.50 -5.87 68.02
C ASP A 8 -2.00 -4.90 66.92
N GLU A 9 -1.04 -4.03 67.23
CA GLU A 9 -0.40 -3.14 66.26
C GLU A 9 0.35 -3.93 65.18
N TYR A 10 1.07 -4.98 65.56
CA TYR A 10 1.74 -5.87 64.61
C TYR A 10 0.76 -6.56 63.66
N HIS A 11 -0.36 -7.08 64.18
CA HIS A 11 -1.40 -7.68 63.33
C HIS A 11 -2.04 -6.66 62.38
N HIS A 12 -2.29 -5.43 62.85
CA HIS A 12 -2.81 -4.36 62.01
C HIS A 12 -1.83 -4.02 60.87
N LEU A 13 -0.53 -3.91 61.16
CA LEU A 13 0.49 -3.65 60.15
C LEU A 13 0.62 -4.81 59.14
N GLN A 14 0.51 -6.06 59.58
CA GLN A 14 0.50 -7.22 58.67
C GLN A 14 -0.71 -7.24 57.74
N ILE A 15 -1.88 -6.79 58.21
CA ILE A 15 -3.07 -6.67 57.38
C ILE A 15 -2.89 -5.55 56.35
N ALA A 16 -2.45 -4.37 56.80
CA ALA A 16 -2.18 -3.23 55.93
C ALA A 16 -1.11 -3.54 54.87
N GLU A 17 -0.06 -4.29 55.22
CA GLU A 17 0.96 -4.74 54.28
C GLU A 17 0.35 -5.66 53.20
N LYS A 18 -0.47 -6.64 53.60
CA LYS A 18 -1.14 -7.54 52.65
C LYS A 18 -2.09 -6.78 51.72
N GLU A 19 -2.84 -5.83 52.24
CA GLU A 19 -3.74 -4.98 51.46
C GLU A 19 -2.96 -4.12 50.45
N ALA A 20 -1.85 -3.51 50.87
CA ALA A 20 -1.00 -2.73 49.97
C ALA A 20 -0.39 -3.59 48.86
N VAL A 21 0.09 -4.79 49.18
CA VAL A 21 0.63 -5.74 48.19
C VAL A 21 -0.45 -6.18 47.20
N GLN A 22 -1.66 -6.43 47.68
CA GLN A 22 -2.77 -6.81 46.81
C GLN A 22 -3.16 -5.65 45.88
N ALA A 23 -3.26 -4.43 46.41
CA ALA A 23 -3.58 -3.24 45.61
C ALA A 23 -2.57 -2.97 44.49
N VAL A 24 -1.26 -3.21 44.74
CA VAL A 24 -0.23 -3.08 43.70
C VAL A 24 -0.43 -4.12 42.60
N ARG A 25 -0.74 -5.38 42.95
CA ARG A 25 -0.97 -6.45 41.96
C ARG A 25 -2.21 -6.18 41.12
N ASP A 26 -3.28 -5.71 41.75
CA ASP A 26 -4.52 -5.35 41.05
C ASP A 26 -4.25 -4.20 40.07
N ALA A 27 -3.52 -3.17 40.50
CA ALA A 27 -3.13 -2.07 39.62
C ALA A 27 -2.20 -2.51 38.46
N GLU A 28 -1.27 -3.44 38.69
CA GLU A 28 -0.43 -4.02 37.64
C GLU A 28 -1.27 -4.78 36.61
N GLN A 29 -2.26 -5.55 37.07
CA GLN A 29 -3.19 -6.27 36.21
C GLN A 29 -4.04 -5.30 35.36
N ASP A 30 -4.57 -4.24 35.98
CA ASP A 30 -5.35 -3.21 35.29
C ASP A 30 -4.56 -2.54 34.16
N VAL A 31 -3.26 -2.26 34.39
CA VAL A 31 -2.38 -1.68 33.35
C VAL A 31 -2.19 -2.63 32.19
N VAL A 32 -1.97 -3.93 32.45
CA VAL A 32 -1.83 -4.94 31.39
C VAL A 32 -3.10 -5.03 30.55
N GLU A 33 -4.26 -5.03 31.20
CA GLU A 33 -5.56 -5.06 30.51
C GLU A 33 -5.79 -3.80 29.68
N LEU A 34 -5.50 -2.62 30.23
CA LEU A 34 -5.60 -1.34 29.52
C LEU A 34 -4.71 -1.32 28.27
N LEU A 35 -3.45 -1.77 28.38
CA LEU A 35 -2.53 -1.84 27.24
C LEU A 35 -3.05 -2.83 26.18
N GLY A 36 -3.61 -3.97 26.60
CA GLY A 36 -4.21 -4.94 25.70
C GLY A 36 -5.47 -4.43 25.00
N HIS A 37 -6.27 -3.58 25.66
CA HIS A 37 -7.39 -2.88 25.04
C HIS A 37 -6.91 -1.83 24.02
N ARG A 38 -5.96 -0.98 24.39
CA ARG A 38 -5.39 0.03 23.48
C ARG A 38 -4.75 -0.58 22.23
N ALA A 39 -3.99 -1.66 22.40
CA ALA A 39 -3.37 -2.35 21.26
C ALA A 39 -4.41 -2.89 20.26
N ARG A 40 -5.57 -3.36 20.74
CA ARG A 40 -6.68 -3.80 19.90
C ARG A 40 -7.41 -2.63 19.23
N GLU A 41 -7.65 -1.55 19.97
CA GLU A 41 -8.25 -0.33 19.44
C GLU A 41 -7.39 0.26 18.32
N GLU A 42 -6.08 0.41 18.55
CA GLU A 42 -5.12 0.93 17.57
C GLU A 42 -5.01 0.06 16.31
N GLN A 43 -5.16 -1.26 16.42
CA GLN A 43 -5.21 -2.16 15.25
C GLN A 43 -6.44 -1.95 14.37
N CYS A 44 -7.53 -1.41 14.94
CA CYS A 44 -8.78 -1.16 14.22
C CYS A 44 -8.96 0.31 13.80
N VAL A 45 -8.00 1.18 14.10
CA VAL A 45 -8.02 2.57 13.61
C VAL A 45 -7.69 2.58 12.12
N VAL A 46 -8.74 2.58 11.29
CA VAL A 46 -8.63 2.90 9.86
C VAL A 46 -8.76 4.42 9.72
N ILE A 47 -7.66 5.10 9.46
CA ILE A 47 -7.69 6.52 9.09
C ILE A 47 -8.31 6.61 7.69
N MET A 48 -9.63 6.83 7.61
CA MET A 48 -10.29 7.22 6.37
C MET A 48 -9.81 8.63 6.03
N THR A 49 -8.70 8.72 5.31
CA THR A 49 -8.27 9.96 4.68
C THR A 49 -9.23 10.25 3.54
N PRO A 50 -10.08 11.29 3.62
CA PRO A 50 -10.88 11.70 2.48
C PRO A 50 -9.94 12.10 1.34
N PHE A 51 -10.36 11.83 0.10
CA PHE A 51 -9.55 12.04 -1.11
C PHE A 51 -8.94 13.46 -1.21
N SER A 52 -9.61 14.46 -0.63
CA SER A 52 -9.18 15.85 -0.49
C SER A 52 -7.86 16.02 0.26
N ASP A 53 -7.65 15.24 1.32
CA ASP A 53 -6.49 15.39 2.21
C ASP A 53 -5.23 14.79 1.59
N ILE A 54 -5.38 13.74 0.75
CA ILE A 54 -4.25 13.18 -0.04
C ILE A 54 -3.67 14.23 -0.99
N ALA A 55 -4.51 15.13 -1.52
CA ALA A 55 -4.08 16.22 -2.39
C ALA A 55 -3.36 17.35 -1.62
N GLN A 56 -3.69 17.55 -0.34
CA GLN A 56 -3.08 18.58 0.51
C GLN A 56 -1.82 18.10 1.25
N VAL A 57 -1.70 16.81 1.59
CA VAL A 57 -0.46 16.23 2.17
C VAL A 57 0.73 16.36 1.21
N LYS A 58 0.49 16.42 -0.11
CA LYS A 58 1.52 16.75 -1.10
C LYS A 58 1.95 18.22 -1.13
N LYS A 59 1.22 19.12 -0.45
CA LYS A 59 1.48 20.56 -0.47
C LYS A 59 2.09 21.09 0.81
N ASP A 60 1.73 20.51 1.97
CA ASP A 60 2.14 21.06 3.28
C ASP A 60 3.03 20.14 4.14
N SER A 61 3.56 19.07 3.58
CA SER A 61 4.76 18.46 4.17
C SER A 61 5.96 19.31 3.77
N LEU A 62 6.67 19.86 4.75
CA LEU A 62 8.08 20.21 4.62
C LEU A 62 8.85 18.98 4.14
N THR A 63 8.81 18.70 2.85
CA THR A 63 9.94 18.08 2.20
C THR A 63 11.04 19.14 2.32
N PRO A 64 12.21 18.87 2.95
CA PRO A 64 13.39 19.57 2.49
C PRO A 64 13.36 19.45 0.96
N GLU A 65 13.87 20.42 0.23
CA GLU A 65 14.29 20.15 -1.14
C GLU A 65 15.17 18.90 -1.07
N VAL A 66 14.56 17.72 -1.24
CA VAL A 66 15.22 16.56 -1.78
C VAL A 66 15.49 17.09 -3.15
N SER A 67 16.65 17.76 -3.27
CA SER A 67 17.30 18.01 -4.54
C SER A 67 16.97 16.77 -5.33
N LYS A 68 16.17 16.94 -6.40
CA LYS A 68 15.92 15.84 -7.32
C LYS A 68 17.32 15.49 -7.78
N VAL A 69 17.96 14.55 -7.09
CA VAL A 69 19.22 13.99 -7.51
C VAL A 69 18.80 13.44 -8.84
N GLU A 70 19.24 14.12 -9.91
CA GLU A 70 18.98 13.75 -11.29
C GLU A 70 19.60 12.37 -11.45
N THR A 71 18.80 11.38 -11.07
CA THR A 71 19.19 9.99 -11.03
C THR A 71 19.13 9.60 -12.48
N ASP A 72 20.31 9.38 -13.03
CA ASP A 72 20.48 9.04 -14.43
C ASP A 72 19.62 7.83 -14.76
N TYR A 73 18.57 8.07 -15.56
CA TYR A 73 17.58 7.07 -15.91
C TYR A 73 18.15 5.94 -16.75
N LEU A 74 19.31 6.14 -17.39
CA LEU A 74 19.98 5.08 -18.14
C LEU A 74 20.94 4.25 -17.29
N SER A 75 21.47 4.80 -16.20
CA SER A 75 22.50 4.15 -15.37
C SER A 75 22.19 2.69 -14.99
N PRO A 76 20.94 2.31 -14.64
CA PRO A 76 20.62 0.92 -14.30
C PRO A 76 20.72 -0.07 -15.46
N TYR A 77 20.70 0.42 -16.70
CA TYR A 77 20.67 -0.38 -17.92
C TYR A 77 22.03 -0.52 -18.59
N PHE A 78 23.07 0.13 -18.05
CA PHE A 78 24.44 0.01 -18.55
C PHE A 78 25.02 -1.38 -18.31
N PRO A 79 25.82 -1.92 -19.24
CA PRO A 79 26.57 -3.15 -19.01
C PRO A 79 27.51 -3.05 -17.79
N PRO A 80 27.79 -4.18 -17.10
CA PRO A 80 28.70 -4.20 -15.97
C PRO A 80 30.08 -3.63 -16.35
N GLY A 81 30.62 -2.75 -15.50
CA GLY A 81 31.94 -2.16 -15.69
C GLY A 81 31.98 -0.90 -16.57
N VAL A 82 30.87 -0.50 -17.20
CA VAL A 82 30.79 0.75 -17.96
C VAL A 82 30.37 1.90 -17.05
N LYS A 83 31.14 3.00 -17.05
CA LYS A 83 30.79 4.21 -16.29
C LYS A 83 29.73 5.03 -17.06
N PRO A 84 28.78 5.70 -16.37
CA PRO A 84 27.71 6.49 -17.02
C PRO A 84 28.14 7.60 -17.99
N ARG A 85 29.42 8.00 -17.94
CA ARG A 85 30.04 9.06 -18.78
C ARG A 85 31.02 8.52 -19.83
N GLN A 86 31.15 7.20 -19.96
CA GLN A 86 32.00 6.57 -20.96
C GLN A 86 31.24 6.44 -22.29
N HIS A 87 31.93 6.63 -23.41
CA HIS A 87 31.35 6.38 -24.73
C HIS A 87 30.96 4.91 -24.88
N LEU A 88 29.72 4.66 -25.28
CA LEU A 88 29.20 3.34 -25.55
C LEU A 88 29.55 2.94 -26.99
N THR A 89 29.94 1.69 -27.19
CA THR A 89 29.99 1.12 -28.55
C THR A 89 28.58 0.89 -29.08
N ARG A 90 28.40 0.89 -30.41
CA ARG A 90 27.10 0.63 -31.05
C ARG A 90 26.35 -0.60 -30.52
N PRO A 91 26.96 -1.79 -30.37
CA PRO A 91 26.26 -2.94 -29.78
C PRO A 91 25.83 -2.69 -28.33
N GLN A 92 26.63 -1.97 -27.52
CA GLN A 92 26.25 -1.62 -26.16
C GLN A 92 25.08 -0.63 -26.12
N MET A 93 25.04 0.36 -27.04
CA MET A 93 23.92 1.29 -27.17
C MET A 93 22.60 0.58 -27.47
N ILE A 94 22.63 -0.43 -28.36
CA ILE A 94 21.45 -1.27 -28.65
C ILE A 94 20.98 -1.97 -27.38
N VAL A 95 21.89 -2.64 -26.67
CA VAL A 95 21.55 -3.38 -25.44
C VAL A 95 20.96 -2.45 -24.38
N VAL A 96 21.56 -1.28 -24.15
CA VAL A 96 21.07 -0.29 -23.18
C VAL A 96 19.65 0.18 -23.55
N ARG A 97 19.43 0.51 -24.82
CA ARG A 97 18.11 0.93 -25.32
C ARG A 97 17.07 -0.16 -25.14
N GLU A 98 17.36 -1.38 -25.57
CA GLU A 98 16.43 -2.51 -25.50
C GLU A 98 16.11 -2.86 -24.04
N ASN A 99 17.11 -2.91 -23.15
CA ASN A 99 16.91 -3.15 -21.72
C ASN A 99 16.03 -2.08 -21.07
N CYS A 100 16.25 -0.80 -21.40
CA CYS A 100 15.45 0.30 -20.88
C CYS A 100 13.98 0.20 -21.34
N MET A 101 13.76 -0.02 -22.65
CA MET A 101 12.42 -0.14 -23.22
C MET A 101 11.69 -1.39 -22.74
N GLN A 102 12.40 -2.51 -22.62
CA GLN A 102 11.86 -3.78 -22.11
C GLN A 102 11.45 -3.64 -20.65
N ALA A 103 12.30 -3.05 -19.80
CA ALA A 103 11.96 -2.82 -18.39
C ALA A 103 10.75 -1.90 -18.21
N LEU A 104 10.60 -0.88 -19.07
CA LEU A 104 9.39 -0.05 -19.07
C LEU A 104 8.16 -0.86 -19.49
N LYS A 105 8.26 -1.64 -20.57
CA LYS A 105 7.19 -2.51 -21.05
C LYS A 105 6.73 -3.49 -19.97
N GLU A 106 7.65 -4.18 -19.30
CA GLU A 106 7.35 -5.12 -18.22
C GLU A 106 6.61 -4.44 -17.06
N LYS A 107 7.02 -3.23 -16.67
CA LYS A 107 6.32 -2.46 -15.64
C LYS A 107 4.89 -2.09 -16.04
N LEU A 108 4.69 -1.67 -17.29
CA LEU A 108 3.37 -1.31 -17.81
C LEU A 108 2.47 -2.56 -17.91
N VAL A 109 2.98 -3.65 -18.48
CA VAL A 109 2.25 -4.93 -18.57
C VAL A 109 1.92 -5.48 -17.18
N GLY A 110 2.87 -5.47 -16.25
CA GLY A 110 2.65 -5.92 -14.88
C GLY A 110 1.56 -5.10 -14.17
N ARG A 111 1.52 -3.79 -14.40
CA ARG A 111 0.46 -2.93 -13.85
C ARG A 111 -0.90 -3.23 -14.46
N ALA A 112 -0.98 -3.46 -15.77
CA ALA A 112 -2.22 -3.89 -16.43
C ALA A 112 -2.71 -5.23 -15.88
N ALA A 113 -1.81 -6.20 -15.69
CA ALA A 113 -2.15 -7.51 -15.12
C ALA A 113 -2.71 -7.40 -13.70
N ILE A 114 -2.19 -6.51 -12.85
CA ILE A 114 -2.73 -6.26 -11.50
C ILE A 114 -4.15 -5.68 -11.56
N ILE A 115 -4.41 -4.74 -12.47
CA ILE A 115 -5.75 -4.15 -12.64
C ILE A 115 -6.73 -5.23 -13.11
N GLN A 116 -6.34 -6.01 -14.12
CA GLN A 116 -7.14 -7.08 -14.68
C GLN A 116 -7.46 -8.16 -13.64
N ALA A 117 -6.47 -8.61 -12.87
CA ALA A 117 -6.67 -9.60 -11.81
C ALA A 117 -7.69 -9.14 -10.76
N ARG A 118 -7.63 -7.85 -10.36
CA ARG A 118 -8.61 -7.27 -9.43
C ARG A 118 -10.01 -7.17 -10.04
N TYR A 119 -10.10 -6.86 -11.33
CA TYR A 119 -11.37 -6.83 -12.05
C TYR A 119 -12.00 -8.23 -12.10
N GLU A 120 -11.22 -9.25 -12.43
CA GLU A 120 -11.66 -10.65 -12.45
C GLU A 120 -12.07 -11.15 -11.05
N GLU A 121 -11.34 -10.78 -10.01
CA GLU A 121 -11.67 -11.10 -8.63
C GLU A 121 -13.02 -10.49 -8.20
N GLU A 122 -13.23 -9.19 -8.43
CA GLU A 122 -14.48 -8.51 -8.06
C GLU A 122 -15.67 -9.03 -8.89
N THR A 123 -15.50 -9.27 -10.19
CA THR A 123 -16.57 -9.81 -11.05
C THR A 123 -16.92 -11.25 -10.70
N SER A 124 -15.93 -12.10 -10.40
CA SER A 124 -16.15 -13.49 -9.95
C SER A 124 -16.84 -13.53 -8.58
N THR A 125 -16.44 -12.65 -7.66
CA THR A 125 -17.07 -12.52 -6.35
C THR A 125 -18.53 -12.08 -6.47
N LEU A 126 -18.82 -11.09 -7.31
CA LEU A 126 -20.18 -10.64 -7.58
C LEU A 126 -21.04 -11.76 -8.21
N ALA A 127 -20.49 -12.51 -9.17
CA ALA A 127 -21.17 -13.64 -9.78
C ALA A 127 -21.50 -14.74 -8.75
N ARG A 128 -20.55 -15.07 -7.88
CA ARG A 128 -20.76 -16.02 -6.78
C ARG A 128 -21.83 -15.53 -5.80
N ASN A 129 -21.80 -14.26 -5.42
CA ASN A 129 -22.79 -13.68 -4.51
C ASN A 129 -24.19 -13.69 -5.12
N ARG A 130 -24.32 -13.40 -6.43
CA ARG A 130 -25.59 -13.53 -7.17
C ARG A 130 -26.12 -14.96 -7.14
N ALA A 131 -25.28 -15.95 -7.43
CA ALA A 131 -25.71 -17.36 -7.39
C ALA A 131 -26.15 -17.82 -5.99
N ASN A 132 -25.46 -17.36 -4.94
CA ASN A 132 -25.85 -17.64 -3.56
C ASN A 132 -27.19 -16.99 -3.21
N PHE A 133 -27.36 -15.71 -3.56
CA PHE A 133 -28.61 -14.99 -3.32
C PHE A 133 -29.79 -15.64 -4.03
N GLU A 134 -29.64 -16.03 -5.30
CA GLU A 134 -30.70 -16.71 -6.06
C GLU A 134 -31.12 -18.03 -5.41
N ARG A 135 -30.19 -18.78 -4.82
CA ARG A 135 -30.48 -20.04 -4.13
C ARG A 135 -31.21 -19.84 -2.80
N ASP A 136 -30.80 -18.84 -2.03
CA ASP A 136 -31.26 -18.65 -0.65
C ASP A 136 -32.42 -17.63 -0.56
N ARG A 137 -32.86 -17.08 -1.70
CA ARG A 137 -33.85 -16.01 -1.85
C ARG A 137 -35.16 -16.22 -1.10
N GLU A 138 -35.71 -17.44 -1.13
CA GLU A 138 -37.01 -17.74 -0.51
C GLU A 138 -36.95 -17.75 1.03
N GLY A 139 -35.75 -17.85 1.61
CA GLY A 139 -35.51 -17.90 3.05
C GLY A 139 -34.95 -16.62 3.66
N MET A 140 -34.67 -15.59 2.86
CA MET A 140 -34.05 -14.35 3.32
C MET A 140 -35.04 -13.40 3.99
N THR A 141 -34.55 -12.72 5.02
CA THR A 141 -35.23 -11.59 5.66
C THR A 141 -35.01 -10.30 4.86
N VAL A 142 -35.89 -9.31 5.07
CA VAL A 142 -35.78 -7.99 4.43
C VAL A 142 -34.44 -7.31 4.74
N ALA A 143 -33.91 -7.48 5.96
CA ALA A 143 -32.63 -6.90 6.35
C ALA A 143 -31.44 -7.52 5.57
N GLU A 144 -31.47 -8.83 5.34
CA GLU A 144 -30.44 -9.52 4.56
C GLU A 144 -30.52 -9.15 3.08
N GLU A 145 -31.72 -8.90 2.55
CA GLU A 145 -31.93 -8.44 1.17
C GLU A 145 -31.34 -7.04 0.95
N GLU A 146 -31.59 -6.11 1.88
CA GLU A 146 -30.97 -4.77 1.84
C GLU A 146 -29.44 -4.81 1.94
N GLU A 147 -28.87 -5.72 2.75
CA GLU A 147 -27.42 -5.88 2.86
C GLU A 147 -26.82 -6.42 1.55
N TYR A 148 -27.50 -7.36 0.90
CA TYR A 148 -27.11 -7.87 -0.42
C TYR A 148 -27.15 -6.79 -1.50
N GLU A 149 -28.18 -5.94 -1.51
CA GLU A 149 -28.29 -4.83 -2.46
C GLU A 149 -27.12 -3.85 -2.28
N LYS A 150 -26.83 -3.44 -1.05
CA LYS A 150 -25.68 -2.57 -0.73
C LYS A 150 -24.35 -3.19 -1.16
N ALA A 151 -24.15 -4.48 -0.89
CA ALA A 151 -22.94 -5.19 -1.31
C ALA A 151 -22.80 -5.24 -2.84
N THR A 152 -23.92 -5.44 -3.55
CA THR A 152 -23.96 -5.46 -5.01
C THR A 152 -23.64 -4.09 -5.61
N GLU A 153 -24.23 -3.01 -5.07
CA GLU A 153 -23.93 -1.63 -5.49
C GLU A 153 -22.46 -1.30 -5.32
N GLN A 154 -21.87 -1.67 -4.17
CA GLN A 154 -20.45 -1.46 -3.91
C GLN A 154 -19.56 -2.25 -4.86
N ALA A 155 -19.87 -3.52 -5.13
CA ALA A 155 -19.12 -4.33 -6.08
C ALA A 155 -19.17 -3.74 -7.49
N VAL A 156 -20.36 -3.34 -7.96
CA VAL A 156 -20.53 -2.69 -9.28
C VAL A 156 -19.75 -1.38 -9.35
N PHE A 157 -19.76 -0.58 -8.29
CA PHE A 157 -18.97 0.65 -8.23
C PHE A 157 -17.46 0.39 -8.35
N ARG A 158 -16.94 -0.61 -7.64
CA ARG A 158 -15.52 -1.01 -7.74
C ARG A 158 -15.17 -1.50 -9.14
N ILE A 159 -16.03 -2.31 -9.76
CA ILE A 159 -15.86 -2.80 -11.13
C ILE A 159 -15.73 -1.63 -12.11
N ARG A 160 -16.63 -0.64 -12.03
CA ARG A 160 -16.56 0.57 -12.89
C ARG A 160 -15.25 1.35 -12.71
N ILE A 161 -14.78 1.50 -11.47
CA ILE A 161 -13.48 2.14 -11.20
C ILE A 161 -12.34 1.35 -11.84
N LEU A 162 -12.40 0.02 -11.80
CA LEU A 162 -11.37 -0.84 -12.40
C LEU A 162 -11.38 -0.73 -13.94
N GLU A 163 -12.56 -0.65 -14.56
CA GLU A 163 -12.71 -0.40 -16.00
C GLU A 163 -12.12 0.96 -16.41
N GLU A 164 -12.46 2.03 -15.68
CA GLU A 164 -11.93 3.37 -15.95
C GLU A 164 -10.41 3.41 -15.75
N ARG A 165 -9.89 2.76 -14.70
CA ARG A 165 -8.45 2.63 -14.46
C ARG A 165 -7.76 1.84 -15.56
N HIS A 166 -8.39 0.80 -16.09
CA HIS A 166 -7.85 0.01 -17.19
C HIS A 166 -7.73 0.86 -18.46
N ALA A 167 -8.81 1.54 -18.86
CA ALA A 167 -8.84 2.41 -20.04
C ALA A 167 -7.82 3.56 -19.92
N TYR A 168 -7.77 4.22 -18.76
CA TYR A 168 -6.77 5.26 -18.50
C TYR A 168 -5.34 4.70 -18.55
N HIS A 169 -5.11 3.51 -17.99
CA HIS A 169 -3.79 2.88 -18.03
C HIS A 169 -3.35 2.53 -19.45
N GLU A 170 -4.26 2.08 -20.31
CA GLU A 170 -3.98 1.78 -21.72
C GLU A 170 -3.48 3.03 -22.46
N GLU A 171 -4.22 4.13 -22.39
CA GLU A 171 -3.84 5.40 -23.02
C GLU A 171 -2.50 5.94 -22.49
N GLN A 172 -2.34 5.98 -21.16
CA GLN A 172 -1.12 6.48 -20.54
C GLN A 172 0.10 5.60 -20.80
N SER A 173 -0.09 4.29 -20.92
CA SER A 173 1.00 3.35 -21.21
C SER A 173 1.58 3.59 -22.59
N LEU A 174 0.71 3.75 -23.60
CA LEU A 174 1.11 4.05 -24.97
C LEU A 174 1.87 5.38 -25.04
N LYS A 175 1.33 6.42 -24.38
CA LYS A 175 1.98 7.73 -24.32
C LYS A 175 3.36 7.66 -23.67
N ARG A 176 3.48 7.04 -22.50
CA ARG A 176 4.76 6.90 -21.78
C ARG A 176 5.80 6.09 -22.56
N TYR A 177 5.35 5.05 -23.26
CA TYR A 177 6.24 4.24 -24.09
C TYR A 177 6.80 5.06 -25.27
N ALA A 178 5.95 5.85 -25.93
CA ALA A 178 6.36 6.75 -27.00
C ALA A 178 7.32 7.85 -26.49
N GLU A 179 6.97 8.51 -25.38
CA GLU A 179 7.80 9.54 -24.74
C GLU A 179 9.18 9.00 -24.35
N MET A 180 9.26 7.78 -23.80
CA MET A 180 10.54 7.17 -23.48
C MET A 180 11.37 6.90 -24.74
N ASN A 181 10.76 6.38 -25.81
CA ASN A 181 11.48 6.12 -27.06
C ASN A 181 12.06 7.42 -27.67
N GLU A 182 11.27 8.50 -27.69
CA GLU A 182 11.75 9.81 -28.13
C GLU A 182 12.85 10.37 -27.20
N LYS A 183 12.72 10.17 -25.89
CA LYS A 183 13.76 10.55 -24.93
C LYS A 183 15.07 9.79 -25.16
N LEU A 184 15.02 8.51 -25.52
CA LEU A 184 16.20 7.71 -25.86
C LEU A 184 16.84 8.16 -27.18
N ARG A 185 16.03 8.57 -28.17
CA ARG A 185 16.52 9.14 -29.44
C ARG A 185 17.24 10.47 -29.26
N ALA A 186 16.75 11.30 -28.33
CA ALA A 186 17.33 12.59 -28.02
C ALA A 186 18.54 12.50 -27.05
N ASP A 187 18.79 11.36 -26.39
CA ASP A 187 19.89 11.23 -25.44
C ASP A 187 21.25 11.25 -26.17
N PRO A 188 22.16 12.18 -25.83
CA PRO A 188 23.47 12.29 -26.46
C PRO A 188 24.30 11.00 -26.42
N ARG A 189 24.11 10.16 -25.40
CA ARG A 189 24.85 8.89 -25.20
C ARG A 189 24.40 7.78 -26.15
N LEU A 190 23.23 7.94 -26.76
CA LEU A 190 22.66 7.00 -27.73
C LEU A 190 22.55 7.60 -29.13
N HIS A 191 22.99 8.85 -29.33
CA HIS A 191 22.80 9.59 -30.58
C HIS A 191 23.42 8.88 -31.80
N GLU A 192 24.60 8.29 -31.62
CA GLU A 192 25.32 7.54 -32.67
C GLU A 192 24.53 6.32 -33.18
N LEU A 193 23.60 5.79 -32.38
CA LEU A 193 22.68 4.73 -32.83
C LEU A 193 21.77 5.19 -33.98
N TYR A 194 21.41 6.48 -34.01
CA TYR A 194 20.38 7.03 -34.89
C TYR A 194 20.94 7.91 -36.02
N THR A 195 22.17 8.42 -35.88
CA THR A 195 22.79 9.29 -36.89
C THR A 195 23.49 8.55 -38.01
N THR A 196 23.94 7.31 -37.80
CA THR A 196 24.66 6.56 -38.85
C THR A 196 23.65 5.98 -39.83
N LYS A 197 23.31 6.76 -40.86
CA LYS A 197 22.97 6.21 -42.17
C LYS A 197 24.27 5.64 -42.77
N GLU A 198 24.20 4.35 -43.09
CA GLU A 198 25.18 3.54 -43.83
C GLU A 198 26.46 3.14 -43.07
#